data_AF-A0A970PLF0-F1
#
_entry.id   AF-A0A970PLF0-F1
#
_cell.length_a   1.000
_cell.length_b   1.000
_cell.length_c   1.000
_cell.angle_alpha   90.00
_cell.angle_beta   90.00
_cell.angle_gamma   90.00
#
_symmetry.space_group_name_H-M   'P 1'
#
loop_
_entity.id
_entity.type
_entity.pdbx_description
1 polymer ?
#
loop_
_entity_poly.entity_id
_entity_poly.type
_entity_poly.pdbx_seq_one_letter_code
_entity_poly.pdbx_strand_id
1 'polypeptide(L)'
;MRIAKYALVVILFTLLLSGCGKNVTLYKQAKKLYEAGNYEAALTANAQSLLIKADYKKAQELLKNVYPKAIKYRKDNITKIQAKDEPDMWDLLVPEYQGLVNIFDTMADLPRLVHPKTKEVFRYDREDYYPQLKESRTNAAAYHYQKGLDITLQSDEPDIQKQAALEFK
;
A
#
# COMPACT_ATOMS: atom_id res chain seq x y z
N MET A 1 -24.52 25.39 -44.19
CA MET A 1 -23.07 25.48 -43.85
C MET A 1 -22.74 26.19 -42.53
N ARG A 2 -23.47 27.24 -42.09
CA ARG A 2 -23.16 27.94 -40.83
C ARG A 2 -23.44 27.11 -39.56
N ILE A 3 -24.53 26.35 -39.54
CA ILE A 3 -24.95 25.50 -38.39
C ILE A 3 -23.91 24.40 -38.10
N ALA A 4 -23.33 23.78 -39.12
CA ALA A 4 -22.29 22.75 -38.97
C ALA A 4 -20.99 23.31 -38.34
N LYS A 5 -20.65 24.58 -38.60
CA LYS A 5 -19.49 25.24 -37.97
C LYS A 5 -19.72 25.48 -36.47
N TYR A 6 -20.91 25.91 -36.08
CA TYR A 6 -21.25 26.09 -34.66
C TYR A 6 -21.36 24.75 -33.93
N ALA A 7 -21.90 23.71 -34.57
CA ALA A 7 -21.92 22.36 -34.00
C ALA A 7 -20.51 21.82 -33.73
N LEU A 8 -19.56 22.03 -34.65
CA LEU A 8 -18.16 21.63 -34.46
C LEU A 8 -17.48 22.37 -33.30
N VAL A 9 -17.76 23.68 -33.15
CA VAL A 9 -17.25 24.48 -32.02
C VAL A 9 -17.84 24.00 -30.69
N VAL A 10 -19.13 23.69 -30.64
CA VAL A 10 -19.78 23.15 -29.42
C VAL A 10 -19.21 21.78 -29.06
N ILE A 11 -19.00 20.89 -30.03
CA ILE A 11 -18.38 19.57 -29.81
C ILE A 11 -16.96 19.72 -29.27
N LEU A 12 -16.12 20.59 -29.87
CA LEU A 12 -14.77 20.88 -29.36
C LEU A 12 -14.80 21.44 -27.93
N PHE A 13 -15.76 22.32 -27.62
CA PHE A 13 -15.88 22.91 -26.29
C PHE A 13 -16.31 21.88 -25.23
N THR A 14 -17.20 20.94 -25.58
CA THR A 14 -17.61 19.84 -24.67
C THR A 14 -16.50 18.80 -24.43
N LEU A 15 -15.62 18.60 -25.42
CA LEU A 15 -14.41 17.76 -25.26
C LEU A 15 -13.37 18.42 -24.33
N LEU A 16 -13.31 19.74 -24.28
CA LEU A 16 -12.43 20.47 -23.36
C LEU A 16 -12.93 20.44 -21.90
N LEU A 17 -14.24 20.29 -21.69
CA LEU A 17 -14.86 20.29 -20.34
C LEU A 17 -14.90 18.92 -19.67
N SER A 18 -14.75 17.82 -20.42
CA SER A 18 -14.81 16.45 -19.90
C SER A 18 -13.45 15.92 -19.38
N GLY A 19 -12.38 16.69 -19.53
CA GLY A 19 -11.01 16.29 -19.16
C GLY A 19 -10.61 16.64 -17.73
N CYS A 20 -11.27 16.10 -16.69
CA CYS A 20 -10.58 15.99 -15.40
C CYS A 20 -9.43 14.97 -15.59
N GLY A 21 -8.19 15.46 -15.70
CA GLY A 21 -7.02 14.61 -15.93
C GLY A 21 -6.95 13.47 -14.90
N LYS A 22 -6.63 12.25 -15.35
CA LYS A 22 -6.56 11.04 -14.52
C LYS A 22 -5.73 11.24 -13.24
N ASN A 23 -4.65 12.02 -13.31
CA ASN A 23 -3.84 12.41 -12.14
C ASN A 23 -4.66 13.21 -11.09
N VAL A 24 -5.52 14.14 -11.51
CA VAL A 24 -6.37 14.92 -10.59
C VAL A 24 -7.38 14.02 -9.89
N THR A 25 -7.97 13.06 -10.61
CA THR A 25 -8.90 12.08 -10.04
C THR A 25 -8.20 11.18 -9.02
N LEU A 26 -7.02 10.66 -9.35
CA LEU A 26 -6.21 9.83 -8.45
C LEU A 26 -5.77 10.62 -7.19
N TYR A 27 -5.36 11.88 -7.34
CA TYR A 27 -5.07 12.75 -6.19
C TYR A 27 -6.30 12.97 -5.30
N LYS A 28 -7.48 13.23 -5.89
CA LYS A 28 -8.73 13.40 -5.11
C LYS A 28 -9.08 12.13 -4.34
N GLN A 29 -8.92 10.97 -4.98
CA GLN A 29 -9.09 9.67 -4.34
C GLN A 29 -8.10 9.48 -3.20
N ALA A 30 -6.81 9.75 -3.43
CA ALA A 30 -5.76 9.67 -2.41
C ALA A 30 -6.07 10.57 -1.20
N LYS A 31 -6.51 11.80 -1.44
CA LYS A 31 -6.91 12.74 -0.39
C LYS A 31 -8.07 12.19 0.44
N LYS A 32 -9.10 11.63 -0.19
CA LYS A 32 -10.25 11.01 0.50
C LYS A 32 -9.81 9.82 1.34
N LEU A 33 -8.94 8.95 0.81
CA LEU A 33 -8.41 7.79 1.53
C LEU A 33 -7.56 8.22 2.73
N TYR A 34 -6.75 9.26 2.56
CA TYR A 34 -5.94 9.85 3.63
C TYR A 34 -6.80 10.40 4.77
N GLU A 35 -7.86 11.14 4.43
CA GLU A 35 -8.84 11.67 5.39
C GLU A 35 -9.60 10.56 6.11
N ALA A 36 -9.82 9.43 5.45
CA ALA A 36 -10.43 8.24 6.04
C ALA A 36 -9.44 7.37 6.86
N GLY A 37 -8.17 7.76 6.97
CA GLY A 37 -7.14 6.99 7.69
C GLY A 37 -6.58 5.78 6.94
N ASN A 38 -6.97 5.56 5.68
CA ASN A 38 -6.44 4.48 4.84
C ASN A 38 -5.13 4.92 4.16
N TYR A 39 -4.05 4.98 4.93
CA TYR A 39 -2.79 5.61 4.52
C TYR A 39 -2.06 4.87 3.39
N GLU A 40 -2.08 3.54 3.36
CA GLU A 40 -1.41 2.77 2.30
C GLU A 40 -2.14 2.93 0.97
N ALA A 41 -3.46 2.77 0.94
CA ALA A 41 -4.23 2.99 -0.29
C ALA A 41 -4.14 4.46 -0.76
N ALA A 42 -4.10 5.41 0.18
CA ALA A 42 -3.86 6.81 -0.13
C ALA A 42 -2.48 7.04 -0.75
N LEU A 43 -1.43 6.40 -0.21
CA LEU A 43 -0.08 6.45 -0.77
C LEU A 43 -0.05 5.92 -2.20
N THR A 44 -0.62 4.73 -2.44
CA THR A 44 -0.67 4.12 -3.77
C THR A 44 -1.39 5.00 -4.78
N ALA A 45 -2.59 5.52 -4.45
CA ALA A 45 -3.33 6.41 -5.35
C ALA A 45 -2.57 7.72 -5.62
N ASN A 46 -1.90 8.28 -4.59
CA ASN A 46 -1.11 9.49 -4.75
C ASN A 46 0.14 9.26 -5.62
N ALA A 47 0.81 8.13 -5.43
CA ALA A 47 1.96 7.72 -6.23
C ALA A 47 1.55 7.55 -7.71
N GLN A 48 0.42 6.89 -7.98
CA GLN A 48 -0.13 6.78 -9.34
C GLN A 48 -0.42 8.14 -9.98
N SER A 49 -0.92 9.12 -9.21
CA SER A 49 -1.06 10.48 -9.70
C SER A 49 0.28 11.10 -10.10
N LEU A 50 1.34 10.87 -9.31
CA LEU A 50 2.68 11.42 -9.54
C LEU A 50 3.44 10.70 -10.67
N LEU A 51 3.18 9.41 -10.90
CA LEU A 51 3.66 8.70 -12.08
C LEU A 51 3.14 9.33 -13.38
N ILE A 52 1.86 9.76 -13.38
CA ILE A 52 1.26 10.44 -14.54
C ILE A 52 1.78 11.88 -14.64
N LYS A 53 1.89 12.59 -13.52
CA LYS A 53 2.30 13.99 -13.49
C LYS A 53 3.19 14.29 -12.28
N ALA A 54 4.49 14.13 -12.47
CA ALA A 54 5.50 14.25 -11.42
C ALA A 54 5.55 15.66 -10.80
N ASP A 55 5.29 16.71 -11.57
CA ASP A 55 5.31 18.11 -11.11
C ASP A 55 3.99 18.56 -10.44
N TYR A 56 3.05 17.63 -10.20
CA TYR A 56 1.76 17.97 -9.62
C TYR A 56 1.88 18.34 -8.14
N LYS A 57 2.03 19.64 -7.88
CA LYS A 57 2.26 20.24 -6.55
C LYS A 57 1.39 19.64 -5.43
N LYS A 58 0.07 19.53 -5.66
CA LYS A 58 -0.85 19.03 -4.63
C LYS A 58 -0.59 17.57 -4.26
N ALA A 59 -0.22 16.74 -5.23
CA ALA A 59 0.12 15.34 -4.99
C ALA A 59 1.49 15.20 -4.30
N GLN A 60 2.48 16.04 -4.67
CA GLN A 60 3.76 16.08 -3.94
C GLN A 60 3.57 16.54 -2.48
N GLU A 61 2.70 17.53 -2.24
CA GLU A 61 2.36 17.99 -0.89
C GLU A 61 1.64 16.91 -0.08
N LEU A 62 0.70 16.18 -0.70
CA LEU A 62 0.05 15.05 -0.05
C LEU A 62 1.05 13.93 0.27
N LEU A 63 2.01 13.68 -0.64
CA LEU A 63 3.03 12.63 -0.47
C LEU A 63 3.84 12.84 0.81
N LYS A 64 4.27 14.08 1.08
CA LYS A 64 4.98 14.48 2.30
C LYS A 64 4.24 14.12 3.59
N ASN A 65 2.91 14.03 3.54
CA ASN A 65 2.07 13.74 4.70
C ASN A 65 1.69 12.26 4.79
N VAL A 66 1.29 11.64 3.67
CA VAL A 66 0.79 10.26 3.66
C VAL A 66 1.91 9.24 3.86
N TYR A 67 3.08 9.47 3.28
CA TYR A 67 4.21 8.55 3.38
C TYR A 67 4.65 8.26 4.83
N PRO A 68 4.97 9.27 5.67
CA PRO A 68 5.36 9.00 7.06
C PRO A 68 4.23 8.39 7.88
N LYS A 69 2.96 8.71 7.58
CA LYS A 69 1.81 8.09 8.27
C LYS A 69 1.61 6.63 7.91
N ALA A 70 1.79 6.25 6.64
CA ALA A 70 1.69 4.87 6.20
C ALA A 70 2.75 3.99 6.88
N ILE A 71 4.00 4.47 6.95
CA ILE A 71 5.08 3.79 7.68
C ILE A 71 4.76 3.69 9.17
N LYS A 72 4.39 4.81 9.80
CA LYS A 72 4.10 4.85 11.24
C LYS A 72 3.00 3.86 11.60
N TYR A 73 1.93 3.80 10.81
CA TYR A 73 0.82 2.88 11.04
C TYR A 73 1.29 1.43 11.12
N ARG A 74 2.10 0.98 10.16
CA ARG A 74 2.67 -0.37 10.13
C ARG A 74 3.63 -0.62 11.29
N LYS A 75 4.54 0.32 11.56
CA LYS A 75 5.51 0.22 12.68
C LYS A 75 4.83 0.17 14.05
N ASP A 76 3.78 0.95 14.25
CA ASP A 76 3.00 0.93 15.50
C ASP A 76 2.33 -0.44 15.70
N ASN A 77 1.81 -1.06 14.63
CA ASN A 77 1.19 -2.39 14.70
C ASN A 77 2.23 -3.47 14.99
N ILE A 78 3.39 -3.45 14.31
CA ILE A 78 4.51 -4.35 14.58
C ILE A 78 4.91 -4.27 16.06
N THR A 79 5.07 -3.05 16.58
CA THR A 79 5.42 -2.83 18.00
C THR A 79 4.37 -3.44 18.93
N LYS A 80 3.08 -3.27 18.64
CA LYS A 80 1.99 -3.85 19.45
C LYS A 80 1.97 -5.37 19.40
N ILE A 81 2.19 -5.96 18.22
CA ILE A 81 2.22 -7.40 18.02
C ILE A 81 3.39 -8.00 18.80
N GLN A 82 4.60 -7.45 18.63
CA GLN A 82 5.79 -7.91 19.32
C GLN A 82 5.71 -7.75 20.84
N ALA A 83 5.03 -6.71 21.33
CA ALA A 83 4.86 -6.48 22.77
C ALA A 83 3.95 -7.51 23.45
N LYS A 84 3.10 -8.22 22.70
CA LYS A 84 2.26 -9.30 23.25
C LYS A 84 3.00 -10.62 23.41
N ASP A 85 4.01 -10.86 22.57
CA ASP A 85 4.84 -12.08 22.59
C ASP A 85 4.03 -13.39 22.50
N GLU A 86 2.98 -13.38 21.67
CA GLU A 86 2.10 -14.54 21.45
C GLU A 86 2.74 -15.52 20.43
N PRO A 87 2.59 -16.85 20.58
CA PRO A 87 3.21 -17.82 19.67
C PRO A 87 2.81 -17.68 18.20
N ASP A 88 1.59 -17.23 17.93
CA ASP A 88 1.03 -16.98 16.59
C ASP A 88 1.29 -15.55 16.07
N MET A 89 2.12 -14.76 16.77
CA MET A 89 2.43 -13.39 16.37
C MET A 89 3.02 -13.29 14.96
N TRP A 90 3.69 -14.34 14.48
CA TRP A 90 4.33 -14.37 13.17
C TRP A 90 3.32 -14.19 12.04
N ASP A 91 2.12 -14.77 12.17
CA ASP A 91 1.04 -14.60 11.19
C ASP A 91 0.55 -13.16 11.13
N LEU A 92 0.56 -12.47 12.27
CA LEU A 92 0.19 -11.06 12.37
C LEU A 92 1.31 -10.14 11.84
N LEU A 93 2.58 -10.54 11.97
CA LEU A 93 3.73 -9.76 11.49
C LEU A 93 3.90 -9.81 9.97
N VAL A 94 3.59 -10.93 9.32
CA VAL A 94 3.69 -11.08 7.85
C VAL A 94 2.98 -9.95 7.08
N PRO A 95 1.69 -9.66 7.30
CA PRO A 95 1.01 -8.59 6.55
C PRO A 95 1.55 -7.19 6.89
N GLU A 96 2.09 -6.97 8.08
CA GLU A 96 2.64 -5.66 8.46
C GLU A 96 3.99 -5.39 7.78
N TYR A 97 4.90 -6.37 7.76
CA TYR A 97 6.16 -6.25 7.03
C TYR A 97 5.95 -6.23 5.51
N GLN A 98 5.00 -7.00 4.99
CA GLN A 98 4.63 -6.93 3.57
C GLN A 98 4.11 -5.53 3.21
N GLY A 99 3.29 -4.92 4.07
CA GLY A 99 2.84 -3.54 3.88
C GLY A 99 4.00 -2.54 3.83
N LEU A 100 4.99 -2.67 4.72
CA LEU A 100 6.20 -1.84 4.67
C LEU A 100 6.97 -2.02 3.36
N VAL A 101 7.20 -3.26 2.93
CA VAL A 101 7.83 -3.56 1.63
C VAL A 101 7.07 -2.89 0.49
N ASN A 102 5.74 -3.06 0.43
CA ASN A 102 4.90 -2.45 -0.60
C ASN A 102 5.00 -0.92 -0.62
N ILE A 103 5.04 -0.30 0.57
CA ILE A 103 5.22 1.15 0.71
C ILE A 103 6.55 1.59 0.09
N PHE A 104 7.65 0.91 0.40
CA PHE A 104 8.97 1.29 -0.14
C PHE A 104 9.09 1.01 -1.64
N ASP A 105 8.51 -0.08 -2.13
CA ASP A 105 8.51 -0.41 -3.55
C ASP A 105 7.68 0.62 -4.35
N THR A 106 6.51 1.01 -3.82
CA THR A 106 5.69 2.10 -4.39
C THR A 106 6.47 3.42 -4.50
N MET A 107 7.31 3.72 -3.52
CA MET A 107 8.14 4.93 -3.53
C MET A 107 9.35 4.82 -4.44
N ALA A 108 9.92 3.63 -4.57
CA ALA A 108 11.05 3.35 -5.45
C ALA A 108 10.67 3.49 -6.93
N ASP A 109 9.43 3.18 -7.28
CA ASP A 109 8.89 3.31 -8.65
C ASP A 109 8.66 4.77 -9.08
N LEU A 110 8.65 5.72 -8.14
CA LEU A 110 8.40 7.12 -8.47
C LEU A 110 9.59 7.75 -9.22
N PRO A 111 9.33 8.57 -10.25
CA PRO A 111 10.38 9.39 -10.85
C PRO A 111 10.93 10.38 -9.83
N ARG A 112 12.11 10.95 -10.10
CA ARG A 112 12.67 12.04 -9.29
C ARG A 112 11.68 13.20 -9.21
N LEU A 113 11.13 13.44 -8.01
CA LEU A 113 10.17 14.51 -7.78
C LEU A 113 10.90 15.81 -7.42
N VAL A 114 10.65 16.84 -8.21
CA VAL A 114 11.18 18.19 -8.00
C VAL A 114 10.01 19.14 -7.85
N HIS A 115 10.01 19.93 -6.77
CA HIS A 115 8.93 20.87 -6.52
C HIS A 115 8.91 21.94 -7.62
N PRO A 116 7.75 22.19 -8.28
CA PRO A 116 7.71 22.99 -9.51
C PRO A 116 8.18 24.44 -9.31
N LYS A 117 7.98 24.99 -8.11
CA LYS A 117 8.33 26.38 -7.76
C LYS A 117 9.70 26.51 -7.09
N THR A 118 9.92 25.77 -5.99
CA THR A 118 11.13 25.91 -5.15
C THR A 118 12.32 25.14 -5.72
N LYS A 119 12.09 24.24 -6.69
CA LYS A 119 13.09 23.32 -7.25
C LYS A 119 13.72 22.36 -6.23
N GLU A 120 13.15 22.29 -5.04
CA GLU A 120 13.55 21.33 -4.01
C GLU A 120 13.25 19.91 -4.46
N VAL A 121 14.19 19.01 -4.18
CA VAL A 121 14.04 17.58 -4.46
C VAL A 121 13.33 16.93 -3.30
N PHE A 122 12.31 16.13 -3.57
CA PHE A 122 11.71 15.29 -2.53
C PHE A 122 12.71 14.20 -2.13
N ARG A 123 13.04 14.14 -0.84
CA ARG A 123 13.89 13.12 -0.24
C ARG A 123 13.08 12.36 0.79
N TYR A 124 13.33 11.07 0.89
CA TYR A 124 12.71 10.18 1.85
C TYR A 124 13.71 9.13 2.30
N ASP A 125 13.58 8.70 3.54
CA ASP A 125 14.41 7.64 4.09
C ASP A 125 13.86 6.29 3.63
N ARG A 126 14.74 5.39 3.22
CA ARG A 126 14.39 4.01 2.85
C ARG A 126 15.02 3.04 3.83
N GLU A 127 14.23 2.06 4.25
CA GLU A 127 14.68 0.93 5.05
C GLU A 127 14.32 -0.35 4.32
N ASP A 128 15.16 -1.39 4.44
CA ASP A 128 14.90 -2.70 3.86
C ASP A 128 14.19 -3.59 4.85
N TYR A 129 12.95 -3.99 4.51
CA TYR A 129 12.10 -4.87 5.31
C TYR A 129 11.95 -6.28 4.73
N TYR A 130 12.62 -6.58 3.60
CA TYR A 130 12.60 -7.92 3.03
C TYR A 130 13.16 -8.99 3.99
N PRO A 131 14.23 -8.75 4.77
CA PRO A 131 14.72 -9.71 5.75
C PRO A 131 13.67 -10.08 6.81
N GLN A 132 13.00 -9.09 7.40
CA GLN A 132 12.01 -9.26 8.46
C GLN A 132 10.73 -9.92 7.93
N LEU A 133 10.34 -9.58 6.70
CA LEU A 133 9.24 -10.27 6.02
C LEU A 133 9.56 -11.75 5.80
N LYS A 134 10.79 -12.06 5.34
CA LYS A 134 11.23 -13.44 5.12
C LYS A 134 11.26 -14.21 6.44
N GLU A 135 11.85 -13.63 7.48
CA GLU A 135 11.88 -14.21 8.82
C GLU A 135 10.46 -14.49 9.34
N SER A 136 9.56 -13.51 9.25
CA SER A 136 8.18 -13.67 9.73
C SER A 136 7.46 -14.80 9.00
N ARG A 137 7.66 -14.93 7.68
CA ARG A 137 7.09 -16.03 6.88
C ARG A 137 7.66 -17.39 7.29
N THR A 138 8.98 -17.47 7.49
CA THR A 138 9.63 -18.71 7.92
C THR A 138 9.14 -19.14 9.29
N ASN A 139 9.02 -18.21 10.23
CA ASN A 139 8.56 -18.51 11.59
C ASN A 139 7.06 -18.84 11.64
N ALA A 140 6.22 -18.16 10.85
CA ALA A 140 4.81 -18.51 10.68
C ALA A 140 4.64 -19.95 10.16
N ALA A 141 5.39 -20.31 9.11
CA ALA A 141 5.37 -21.66 8.56
C ALA A 141 5.87 -22.70 9.58
N ALA A 142 6.91 -22.38 10.35
CA ALA A 142 7.42 -23.27 11.39
C ALA A 142 6.41 -23.47 12.54
N TYR A 143 5.74 -22.40 12.96
CA TYR A 143 4.69 -22.43 13.99
C TYR A 143 3.53 -23.35 13.55
N HIS A 144 3.01 -23.13 12.36
CA HIS A 144 1.94 -23.91 11.77
C HIS A 144 2.32 -25.38 11.55
N TYR A 145 3.55 -25.64 11.09
CA TYR A 145 4.07 -27.00 10.97
C TYR A 145 4.11 -27.72 12.33
N GLN A 146 4.65 -27.07 13.37
CA GLN A 146 4.71 -27.67 14.70
C GLN A 146 3.30 -27.94 15.26
N LYS A 147 2.38 -26.98 15.10
CA LYS A 147 1.00 -27.11 15.54
C LYS A 147 0.26 -28.25 14.83
N GLY A 148 0.51 -28.42 13.53
CA GLY A 148 -0.02 -29.56 12.76
C GLY A 148 0.48 -30.90 13.30
N LEU A 149 1.77 -30.99 13.66
CA LEU A 149 2.34 -32.18 14.30
C LEU A 149 1.69 -32.44 15.68
N ASP A 150 1.54 -31.40 16.50
CA ASP A 150 0.96 -31.51 17.83
C ASP A 150 -0.49 -32.00 17.77
N ILE A 151 -1.29 -31.54 16.79
CA ILE A 151 -2.66 -32.02 16.57
C ILE A 151 -2.68 -33.47 16.08
N THR A 152 -1.77 -33.82 15.16
CA THR A 152 -1.65 -35.18 14.62
C THR A 152 -1.39 -36.20 15.73
N LEU A 153 -0.58 -35.81 16.74
CA LEU A 153 -0.25 -36.66 17.89
C LEU A 153 -1.39 -36.84 18.89
N GLN A 154 -2.48 -36.06 18.80
CA GLN A 154 -3.61 -36.15 19.74
C GLN A 154 -4.51 -37.36 19.46
N SER A 155 -4.78 -37.69 18.19
CA SER A 155 -5.66 -38.79 17.81
C SER A 155 -5.58 -39.09 16.31
N ASP A 156 -5.74 -40.36 15.93
CA ASP A 156 -5.89 -40.81 14.53
C ASP A 156 -7.31 -40.59 13.97
N GLU A 157 -8.22 -39.97 14.74
CA GLU A 157 -9.57 -39.68 14.29
C GLU A 157 -9.58 -38.81 13.01
N PRO A 158 -10.38 -39.15 11.99
CA PRO A 158 -10.37 -38.44 10.71
C PRO A 158 -10.59 -36.92 10.83
N ASP A 159 -11.41 -36.47 11.78
CA ASP A 159 -11.70 -35.05 11.98
C ASP A 159 -10.49 -34.30 12.58
N ILE A 160 -9.75 -34.92 13.50
CA ILE A 160 -8.52 -34.37 14.09
C ILE A 160 -7.42 -34.29 13.03
N GLN A 161 -7.27 -35.34 12.22
CA GLN A 161 -6.31 -35.36 11.11
C GLN A 161 -6.64 -34.30 10.05
N LYS A 162 -7.92 -34.06 9.80
CA LYS A 162 -8.36 -32.97 8.92
C LYS A 162 -8.00 -31.59 9.48
N GLN A 163 -8.10 -31.40 10.80
CA GLN A 163 -7.69 -30.16 11.46
C GLN A 163 -6.17 -29.96 11.38
N ALA A 164 -5.37 -30.99 11.65
CA ALA A 164 -3.92 -30.93 11.47
C ALA A 164 -3.53 -30.58 10.02
N ALA A 165 -4.22 -31.15 9.03
CA ALA A 165 -3.98 -30.85 7.63
C ALA A 165 -4.29 -29.41 7.23
N LEU A 166 -5.10 -28.67 8.00
CA LEU A 166 -5.31 -27.24 7.78
C LEU A 166 -4.12 -26.41 8.24
N GLU A 167 -3.41 -26.84 9.28
CA GLU A 167 -2.21 -26.17 9.76
C GLU A 167 -1.00 -26.37 8.82
N PHE A 168 -0.99 -27.40 7.98
CA PHE A 168 0.12 -27.60 7.01
C PHE A 168 -0.01 -26.81 5.70
N LYS A 169 -1.09 -26.05 5.51
CA LYS A 169 -1.37 -25.31 4.27
C LYS A 169 -0.80 -23.90 4.29
#